data_AF-K2DKV2-F1
#
_entry.id   AF-K2DKV2-F1
#
_cell.length_a   1.000
_cell.length_b   1.000
_cell.length_c   1.000
_cell.angle_alpha   90.00
_cell.angle_beta   90.00
_cell.angle_gamma   90.00
#
_symmetry.space_group_name_H-M   'P 1'
#
loop_
_entity.id
_entity.type
_entity.pdbx_description
1 polymer ?
#
loop_
_entity_poly.entity_id
_entity_poly.type
_entity_poly.pdbx_seq_one_letter_code
_entity_poly.pdbx_strand_id
1 'polypeptide(L)'
;MPAKLQDLETVFGSVVTSLLALGGIVLFLMLLSGGFKYLTSGGDDKAVAGAKATLTYAIGGLVMLAGSFLILKIIGQFTGTDTVITNFKIFK
;
A
#
# COMPACT_ATOMS: atom_id res chain seq x y z
N MET A 1 -1.27 -36.30 3.45
CA MET A 1 -1.29 -35.00 4.16
C MET A 1 -1.59 -33.94 3.10
N PRO A 2 -2.84 -33.45 2.96
CA PRO A 2 -3.14 -32.49 1.91
C PRO A 2 -2.67 -31.12 2.38
N ALA A 3 -1.67 -30.55 1.70
CA ALA A 3 -1.40 -29.12 1.80
C ALA A 3 -2.67 -28.41 1.31
N LYS A 4 -3.45 -27.87 2.24
CA LYS A 4 -4.71 -27.20 1.92
C LYS A 4 -4.36 -25.84 1.34
N LEU A 5 -5.11 -25.41 0.32
CA LEU A 5 -5.03 -24.05 -0.24
C LEU A 5 -5.14 -22.95 0.84
N GLN A 6 -5.73 -23.29 2.00
CA GLN A 6 -5.80 -22.46 3.20
C GLN A 6 -4.44 -22.11 3.81
N ASP A 7 -3.44 -23.01 3.77
CA ASP A 7 -2.10 -22.71 4.31
C ASP A 7 -1.37 -21.70 3.42
N LEU A 8 -1.53 -21.84 2.10
CA LEU A 8 -0.98 -20.89 1.13
C LEU A 8 -1.68 -19.53 1.24
N GLU A 9 -3.00 -19.51 1.40
CA GLU A 9 -3.79 -18.30 1.61
C GLU A 9 -3.38 -17.58 2.91
N THR A 10 -3.15 -18.31 3.99
CA THR A 10 -2.75 -17.74 5.29
C THR A 10 -1.34 -17.14 5.22
N VAL A 11 -0.37 -17.88 4.70
CA VAL A 11 1.01 -17.38 4.55
C VAL A 11 1.04 -16.17 3.62
N PHE A 12 0.33 -16.22 2.50
CA PHE A 12 0.25 -15.12 1.56
C PHE A 12 -0.40 -13.89 2.19
N GLY A 13 -1.51 -14.05 2.93
CA GLY A 13 -2.18 -12.97 3.65
C GLY A 13 -1.27 -12.30 4.69
N SER A 14 -0.53 -13.07 5.48
CA SER A 14 0.42 -12.53 6.47
C SER A 14 1.59 -11.77 5.83
N VAL A 15 2.14 -12.29 4.72
CA VAL A 15 3.22 -11.64 3.97
C VAL A 15 2.72 -10.33 3.35
N VAL A 16 1.58 -10.35 2.67
CA VAL A 16 0.98 -9.15 2.08
C VAL A 16 0.68 -8.09 3.14
N THR A 17 0.13 -8.47 4.29
CA THR A 17 -0.14 -7.54 5.40
C THR A 17 1.14 -6.90 5.93
N SER A 18 2.20 -7.68 6.14
CA SER A 18 3.51 -7.15 6.54
C SER A 18 4.09 -6.19 5.50
N LEU A 19 4.00 -6.55 4.22
CA LEU A 19 4.47 -5.71 3.12
C LEU A 19 3.66 -4.41 2.99
N LEU A 20 2.36 -4.45 3.21
CA LEU A 20 1.50 -3.27 3.22
C LEU A 20 1.84 -2.33 4.38
N ALA A 21 2.06 -2.87 5.57
CA ALA A 21 2.46 -2.10 6.74
C ALA A 21 3.83 -1.42 6.53
N LEU A 22 4.82 -2.17 6.05
CA LEU A 22 6.15 -1.63 5.72
C LEU A 22 6.07 -0.64 4.56
N GLY A 23 5.29 -0.95 3.52
CA GLY A 23 5.07 -0.10 2.36
C GLY A 23 4.45 1.24 2.73
N GLY A 24 3.47 1.26 3.64
CA GLY A 24 2.86 2.48 4.16
C GLY A 24 3.89 3.40 4.85
N ILE A 25 4.79 2.83 5.66
CA ILE A 25 5.86 3.59 6.32
C ILE A 25 6.84 4.17 5.30
N VAL A 26 7.27 3.36 4.32
CA VAL A 26 8.19 3.82 3.27
C VAL A 26 7.58 4.93 2.43
N LEU A 27 6.31 4.78 2.02
CA LEU A 27 5.58 5.81 1.28
C LEU A 27 5.49 7.11 2.08
N PHE A 28 5.22 7.02 3.39
CA PHE A 28 5.19 8.19 4.27
C PHE A 28 6.55 8.90 4.34
N LEU A 29 7.65 8.16 4.50
CA LEU A 29 9.01 8.74 4.51
C LEU A 29 9.40 9.34 3.16
N MET A 30 9.00 8.73 2.04
CA MET A 30 9.21 9.30 0.71
C MET A 30 8.42 10.61 0.52
N LEU A 31 7.21 10.68 1.07
CA LEU A 31 6.37 11.88 1.00
C LEU A 31 6.98 13.03 1.82
N LEU A 32 7.48 12.74 3.02
CA LEU A 32 8.18 13.71 3.86
C LEU A 32 9.48 14.20 3.21
N SER A 33 10.35 13.28 2.78
CA SER A 33 11.64 13.63 2.16
C SER A 33 11.46 14.33 0.82
N GLY A 34 10.52 13.88 -0.02
CA GLY A 34 10.15 14.52 -1.27
C GLY A 34 9.55 15.91 -1.07
N GLY A 35 8.67 16.06 -0.08
CA GLY A 35 8.06 17.35 0.27
C GLY A 35 9.08 18.35 0.84
N PHE A 36 9.95 17.91 1.74
CA PHE A 36 11.04 18.75 2.26
C PHE A 36 11.98 19.18 1.15
N LYS A 37 12.40 18.25 0.29
CA LYS A 37 13.25 18.56 -0.86
C LYS A 37 12.56 19.53 -1.81
N TYR A 38 11.26 19.37 -2.07
CA TYR A 38 10.49 20.30 -2.90
C TYR A 38 10.49 21.73 -2.34
N LEU A 39 10.27 21.88 -1.03
CA LEU A 39 10.25 23.17 -0.34
C LEU A 39 11.64 23.83 -0.26
N THR A 40 12.69 23.03 -0.01
CA THR A 40 14.08 23.53 0.11
C THR A 40 14.78 23.76 -1.23
N SER A 41 14.22 23.28 -2.34
CA SER A 41 14.84 23.41 -3.67
C SER A 41 14.93 24.86 -4.17
N GLY A 42 14.17 25.80 -3.60
CA GLY A 42 14.42 27.24 -3.70
C GLY A 42 14.48 27.88 -5.11
N GLY A 43 14.16 27.14 -6.18
CA GLY A 43 14.28 27.59 -7.58
C GLY A 43 15.31 26.82 -8.43
N ASP A 44 16.02 25.82 -7.88
CA ASP A 44 16.84 24.92 -8.69
C ASP A 44 15.94 23.88 -9.39
N ASP A 45 15.78 24.05 -10.70
CA ASP A 45 14.94 23.19 -11.55
C ASP A 45 15.27 21.69 -11.44
N LYS A 46 16.54 21.33 -11.23
CA LYS A 46 16.93 19.92 -11.06
C LYS A 46 16.42 19.36 -9.75
N ALA A 47 16.54 20.12 -8.68
CA ALA A 47 16.11 19.69 -7.35
C ALA A 47 14.58 19.60 -7.28
N VAL A 48 13.87 20.55 -7.89
CA VAL A 48 12.40 20.55 -8.03
C VAL A 48 11.92 19.36 -8.87
N ALA A 49 12.56 19.08 -10.01
CA ALA A 49 12.20 17.94 -10.87
C ALA A 49 12.37 16.61 -10.13
N GLY A 50 13.48 16.42 -9.42
CA GLY A 50 13.71 15.23 -8.60
C GLY A 50 12.71 15.08 -7.46
N ALA A 51 12.39 16.17 -6.76
CA ALA A 51 11.41 16.17 -5.69
C ALA A 51 9.99 15.86 -6.20
N LYS A 52 9.59 16.44 -7.34
CA LYS A 52 8.31 16.13 -8.01
C LYS A 52 8.23 14.66 -8.37
N ALA A 53 9.28 14.08 -8.96
CA ALA A 53 9.30 12.66 -9.31
C ALA A 53 9.08 11.78 -8.07
N THR A 54 9.82 12.02 -6.98
CA THR A 54 9.62 11.30 -5.71
C THR A 54 8.19 11.43 -5.21
N LEU A 55 7.61 12.62 -5.25
CA LEU A 55 6.23 12.86 -4.82
C LEU A 55 5.23 12.12 -5.71
N THR A 56 5.43 12.12 -7.02
CA THR A 56 4.60 11.37 -7.98
C THR A 56 4.65 9.87 -7.71
N TYR A 57 5.82 9.30 -7.43
CA TYR A 57 5.93 7.88 -7.05
C TYR A 57 5.24 7.57 -5.72
N ALA A 58 5.41 8.43 -4.71
CA ALA A 58 4.75 8.26 -3.41
C ALA A 58 3.21 8.33 -3.54
N ILE A 59 2.70 9.30 -4.30
CA ILE A 59 1.27 9.44 -4.59
C ILE A 59 0.78 8.25 -5.43
N GLY A 60 1.51 7.84 -6.46
CA GLY A 60 1.18 6.68 -7.29
C GLY A 60 1.05 5.40 -6.48
N GLY A 61 1.98 5.16 -5.54
CA GLY A 61 1.91 4.04 -4.60
C GLY A 61 0.67 4.10 -3.70
N LEU A 62 0.37 5.27 -3.11
CA LEU A 62 -0.84 5.47 -2.31
C LEU A 62 -2.13 5.23 -3.11
N VAL A 63 -2.20 5.73 -4.35
CA VAL A 63 -3.35 5.53 -5.24
C VAL A 63 -3.49 4.04 -5.60
N MET A 64 -2.38 3.34 -5.86
CA MET A 64 -2.41 1.90 -6.12
C MET A 64 -2.92 1.10 -4.92
N LEU A 65 -2.49 1.45 -3.71
CA LEU A 65 -3.01 0.85 -2.48
C LEU A 65 -4.51 1.11 -2.31
N ALA A 66 -4.94 2.36 -2.47
CA ALA A 66 -6.35 2.73 -2.40
C ALA A 66 -7.19 2.00 -3.47
N GLY A 67 -6.67 1.86 -4.69
CA GLY A 67 -7.29 1.10 -5.77
C GLY A 67 -7.42 -0.40 -5.45
N SER A 68 -6.39 -1.00 -4.85
CA SER A 68 -6.44 -2.39 -4.37
C SER A 68 -7.55 -2.58 -3.34
N PHE A 69 -7.66 -1.69 -2.35
CA PHE A 69 -8.74 -1.72 -1.36
C PHE A 69 -10.14 -1.59 -2.00
N LEU A 70 -10.28 -0.73 -3.02
CA LEU A 70 -11.51 -0.57 -3.78
C LEU A 70 -11.91 -1.86 -4.49
N ILE A 71 -10.97 -2.51 -5.17
CA ILE A 71 -11.22 -3.79 -5.87
C ILE A 71 -11.63 -4.87 -4.88
N LEU A 72 -10.90 -5.01 -3.77
CA LEU A 72 -11.21 -5.97 -2.70
C LEU A 72 -12.61 -5.74 -2.11
N LYS A 73 -13.00 -4.47 -1.91
CA LYS A 73 -14.33 -4.10 -1.42
C LYS A 73 -15.43 -4.45 -2.42
N ILE A 74 -15.20 -4.22 -3.71
CA ILE A 74 -16.15 -4.61 -4.77
C ILE A 74 -16.33 -6.13 -4.79
N ILE A 75 -15.24 -6.89 -4.76
CA ILE A 75 -15.29 -8.36 -4.72
C ILE A 75 -15.99 -8.86 -3.45
N GLY A 76 -15.75 -8.22 -2.29
CA GLY A 76 -16.42 -8.51 -1.03
C GLY A 76 -17.93 -8.32 -1.10
N GLN A 77 -18.40 -7.21 -1.69
CA GLN A 77 -19.83 -6.94 -1.89
C GLN A 77 -20.50 -7.98 -2.79
N PHE A 78 -19.84 -8.41 -3.86
CA PHE A 78 -20.38 -9.41 -4.77
C PHE A 78 -20.39 -10.82 -4.19
N THR A 79 -19.42 -11.15 -3.33
CA THR A 79 -19.26 -12.49 -2.73
C THR A 79 -20.02 -12.64 -1.40
N GLY A 80 -20.58 -11.55 -0.85
CA GLY A 80 -21.27 -11.56 0.44
C GLY A 80 -20.32 -11.75 1.64
N THR A 81 -19.01 -11.57 1.43
CA THR A 81 -17.93 -11.75 2.41
C THR A 81 -17.32 -10.42 2.84
N ASP A 82 -18.10 -9.32 2.78
CA ASP A 82 -17.69 -7.95 3.14
C ASP A 82 -16.94 -7.85 4.49
N THR A 83 -17.28 -8.73 5.44
CA THR A 83 -16.68 -8.76 6.78
C THR A 83 -15.43 -9.63 6.91
N VAL A 84 -15.15 -10.56 5.99
CA VAL A 84 -14.02 -11.50 6.11
C VAL A 84 -12.73 -10.91 5.53
N ILE A 85 -12.82 -10.12 4.45
CA ILE A 85 -11.62 -9.52 3.83
C ILE A 85 -11.16 -8.25 4.58
N THR A 86 -12.08 -7.57 5.27
CA THR A 86 -11.75 -6.45 6.17
C THR A 86 -11.42 -6.88 7.59
N ASN A 87 -11.89 -8.05 8.06
CA ASN A 87 -11.33 -8.71 9.24
C ASN A 87 -10.18 -9.62 8.82
N PHE A 88 -8.98 -9.05 8.72
CA PHE A 88 -7.77 -9.79 9.08
C PHE A 88 -7.84 -10.21 10.57
N LYS A 89 -8.78 -11.09 10.93
CA LYS A 89 -8.84 -11.76 12.21
C LYS A 89 -7.98 -13.01 12.11
N ILE A 90 -6.70 -12.76 12.35
CA ILE A 90 -5.80 -13.71 12.98
C ILE A 90 -6.52 -14.21 14.25
N PHE A 91 -6.78 -15.52 14.35
CA PHE A 91 -7.46 -16.27 15.42
C PHE A 91 -8.98 -16.52 15.34
N LYS A 92 -9.31 -17.80 15.20
CA LYS A 92 -10.07 -18.55 16.22
C LYS A 92 -9.24 -19.74 16.66
#